data_AF-A0A354W7F8-F1
#
_entry.id   AF-A0A354W7F8-F1
#
_cell.length_a   1.000
_cell.length_b   1.000
_cell.length_c   1.000
_cell.angle_alpha   90.00
_cell.angle_beta   90.00
_cell.angle_gamma   90.00
#
_symmetry.space_group_name_H-M   'P 1'
#
loop_
_entity.id
_entity.type
_entity.pdbx_description
1 polymer ?
#
loop_
_entity_poly.entity_id
_entity_poly.type
_entity_poly.pdbx_seq_one_letter_code
_entity_poly.pdbx_strand_id
1 'polypeptide(L)' 'PNGDRLLNRIRSFKKDADTTKPSFTKDTRDFGIGAQIIHYLGIRKVDLLTNNPIKRIGVSGYGIEIVKNSNLE' A
#
# COMPACT_ATOMS: atom_id res chain seq x y z
N PRO A 1 0.22 -13.58 -13.03
CA PRO A 1 0.08 -12.53 -14.06
C PRO A 1 -1.05 -11.56 -13.69
N ASN A 2 -0.70 -10.41 -13.12
CA ASN A 2 -1.60 -9.44 -12.47
C ASN A 2 -2.50 -8.62 -13.43
N GLY A 3 -2.68 -9.06 -14.69
CA GLY A 3 -3.33 -8.28 -15.75
C GLY A 3 -4.82 -8.01 -15.51
N ASP A 4 -5.51 -8.90 -14.80
CA ASP A 4 -6.97 -8.80 -14.65
C ASP A 4 -7.43 -7.83 -13.55
N ARG A 5 -6.51 -7.29 -12.73
CA ARG A 5 -6.86 -6.38 -11.62
C ARG A 5 -7.54 -5.10 -12.08
N LEU A 6 -7.00 -4.48 -13.14
CA LEU A 6 -7.56 -3.24 -13.68
C LEU A 6 -8.93 -3.50 -14.29
N LEU A 7 -9.06 -4.58 -15.07
CA LEU A 7 -10.32 -4.96 -15.71
C LEU A 7 -11.40 -5.32 -14.69
N ASN A 8 -11.04 -5.98 -13.58
CA ASN A 8 -11.98 -6.29 -12.51
C ASN A 8 -12.41 -5.04 -11.74
N ARG A 9 -11.51 -4.08 -11.53
CA ARG A 9 -11.84 -2.79 -10.91
C ARG A 9 -12.76 -1.94 -11.79
N ILE A 10 -12.51 -1.88 -13.10
CA ILE A 10 -13.39 -1.20 -14.05
C ILE A 10 -14.78 -1.85 -14.06
N ARG A 11 -14.83 -3.19 -14.02
CA ARG A 11 -16.10 -3.94 -13.94
C ARG A 11 -16.83 -3.72 -12.60
N SER A 12 -16.14 -3.60 -11.46
CA SER A 12 -16.79 -3.31 -10.18
C SER A 12 -17.43 -1.93 -10.16
N PHE A 13 -16.76 -0.91 -10.72
CA PHE A 13 -17.37 0.43 -10.84
C PHE A 13 -18.66 0.45 -11.65
N LYS A 14 -18.81 -0.43 -12.66
CA LYS A 14 -20.08 -0.59 -13.41
C LYS A 14 -21.17 -1.30 -12.60
N LYS A 15 -20.78 -2.19 -11.67
CA LYS A 15 -21.70 -3.01 -10.87
C LYS A 15 -22.18 -2.30 -9.60
N ASP A 16 -21.38 -1.38 -9.07
CA ASP A 16 -21.60 -0.71 -7.78
C ASP A 16 -22.36 0.63 -7.90
N ALA A 17 -23.12 0.87 -8.97
CA ALA A 17 -23.91 2.10 -9.14
C ALA A 17 -24.94 2.35 -8.01
N ASP A 18 -25.22 1.34 -7.17
CA ASP A 18 -26.24 1.40 -6.11
C ASP A 18 -25.74 0.95 -4.71
N THR A 19 -24.45 0.67 -4.52
CA THR A 19 -23.91 0.20 -3.22
C THR A 19 -22.67 0.98 -2.77
N THR A 20 -22.85 1.75 -1.70
CA THR A 20 -21.89 2.64 -1.00
C THR A 20 -20.77 1.90 -0.26
N LYS A 21 -20.22 0.81 -0.80
CA LYS A 21 -19.09 0.10 -0.19
C LYS A 21 -17.90 0.06 -1.14
N PRO A 22 -16.77 0.68 -0.77
CA PRO A 22 -15.55 0.59 -1.54
C PRO A 22 -15.10 -0.88 -1.62
N SER A 23 -15.15 -1.48 -2.81
CA SER A 23 -14.56 -2.79 -3.08
C SER A 23 -13.04 -2.67 -3.14
N PHE A 24 -12.43 -2.31 -2.00
CA PHE A 24 -11.00 -2.50 -1.78
C PHE A 24 -10.83 -3.83 -1.08
N THR A 25 -10.91 -4.91 -1.86
CA THR A 25 -10.30 -6.18 -1.44
C THR A 25 -8.88 -5.84 -0.99
N LYS A 26 -8.54 -6.23 0.23
CA LYS A 26 -7.30 -5.90 0.94
C LYS A 26 -6.11 -6.37 0.11
N ASP A 27 -5.72 -5.52 -0.83
CA ASP A 27 -4.70 -5.83 -1.82
C ASP A 27 -3.44 -6.13 -1.04
N THR A 28 -2.90 -7.34 -1.22
CA THR A 28 -1.56 -7.68 -0.78
C THR A 28 -0.59 -6.86 -1.63
N ARG A 29 -0.45 -5.58 -1.26
CA ARG A 29 0.56 -4.69 -1.82
C ARG A 29 1.90 -5.23 -1.36
N ASP A 30 2.72 -5.58 -2.34
CA ASP A 30 4.13 -5.84 -2.10
C ASP A 30 4.83 -4.48 -1.95
N PHE A 31 5.48 -4.27 -0.81
CA PHE A 31 6.19 -3.04 -0.48
C PHE A 31 7.70 -3.15 -0.72
N GLY A 32 8.19 -4.28 -1.25
CA GLY A 32 9.61 -4.56 -1.40
C GLY A 32 10.35 -3.55 -2.28
N ILE A 33 9.81 -3.21 -3.44
CA ILE A 33 10.43 -2.23 -4.36
C ILE A 33 10.52 -0.84 -3.71
N GLY A 34 9.45 -0.39 -3.05
CA GLY A 34 9.45 0.90 -2.35
C GLY A 34 10.50 0.94 -1.23
N ALA A 35 10.63 -0.14 -0.48
CA ALA A 35 11.66 -0.27 0.56
C ALA A 35 13.08 -0.30 -0.03
N GLN A 36 13.30 -0.97 -1.17
CA GLN A 36 14.60 -0.95 -1.86
C GLN A 36 14.98 0.45 -2.35
N ILE A 37 14.02 1.21 -2.88
CA ILE A 37 14.25 2.60 -3.32
C ILE A 37 14.66 3.46 -2.13
N ILE A 38 13.91 3.41 -1.03
CA ILE A 38 14.20 4.20 0.19
C ILE A 38 15.59 3.83 0.75
N HIS A 39 15.92 2.54 0.77
CA HIS A 39 17.23 2.06 1.21
C HIS A 39 18.37 2.53 0.31
N TYR A 40 18.19 2.46 -1.02
CA TYR A 40 19.16 2.94 -2.01
C TYR A 40 19.44 4.44 -1.87
N LEU A 41 18.42 5.23 -1.51
CA LEU A 41 18.55 6.65 -1.20
C LEU A 41 19.25 6.93 0.14
N GLY A 42 19.66 5.90 0.89
CA GLY A 42 20.33 6.03 2.19
C GLY A 42 19.40 6.37 3.36
N ILE A 43 18.08 6.36 3.14
CA ILE A 43 17.10 6.70 4.17
C ILE A 43 16.86 5.48 5.05
N ARG A 44 17.07 5.65 6.36
CA ARG A 44 16.89 4.56 7.36
C ARG A 44 15.73 4.78 8.31
N LYS A 45 15.20 6.00 8.39
CA LYS A 45 14.10 6.38 9.30
C LYS A 45 13.04 7.14 8.52
N VAL A 46 11.77 6.74 8.64
CA VAL A 46 10.66 7.35 7.90
C VAL A 46 9.47 7.67 8.80
N ASP A 47 8.86 8.84 8.58
CA ASP A 47 7.48 9.11 9.01
C ASP A 47 6.53 8.55 7.95
N LEU A 48 5.80 7.50 8.30
CA LEU A 48 4.94 6.79 7.40
C LEU A 48 3.56 7.45 7.37
N LEU A 49 3.26 8.14 6.27
CA LEU A 49 1.98 8.77 6.04
C LEU A 49 0.98 7.73 5.47
N THR A 50 0.05 7.23 6.28
CA THR A 50 -0.90 6.17 5.86
C THR A 50 -2.21 6.16 6.67
N ASN A 51 -3.34 6.01 5.97
CA ASN A 51 -4.65 5.74 6.58
C ASN A 51 -4.94 4.23 6.67
N ASN A 52 -4.02 3.40 6.18
CA ASN A 52 -4.16 1.95 6.14
C ASN A 52 -3.19 1.28 7.12
N PRO A 53 -3.64 0.25 7.88
CA PRO A 53 -2.75 -0.52 8.73
C PRO A 53 -1.76 -1.32 7.87
N ILE A 54 -0.48 -0.92 7.88
CA ILE A 54 0.59 -1.59 7.14
C ILE A 54 1.16 -2.74 7.98
N LYS A 55 1.48 -3.87 7.32
CA LYS A 55 2.28 -4.95 7.92
C LYS A 55 3.71 -4.46 8.11
N ARG A 56 4.05 -4.00 9.33
CA ARG A 56 5.38 -3.48 9.71
C ARG A 56 6.55 -4.42 9.37
N ILE A 57 6.28 -5.73 9.31
CA ILE A 57 7.24 -6.81 9.11
C ILE A 57 7.99 -6.70 7.76
N GLY A 58 7.36 -6.14 6.72
CA GLY A 58 7.95 -6.07 5.38
C GLY A 58 9.03 -5.01 5.21
N VAL A 59 9.04 -3.97 6.04
CA VAL A 59 9.91 -2.78 5.85
C VAL A 59 11.19 -2.87 6.70
N SER A 60 11.09 -3.50 7.88
CA SER A 60 12.25 -3.72 8.75
C SER A 60 13.33 -4.61 8.14
N GLY A 61 12.94 -5.56 7.27
CA GLY A 61 13.88 -6.43 6.54
C GLY A 61 14.79 -5.69 5.54
N TYR A 62 14.44 -4.46 5.17
CA TYR A 62 15.24 -3.60 4.28
C TYR A 62 16.07 -2.56 5.04
N GLY A 63 16.20 -2.69 6.37
CA GLY A 63 16.95 -1.75 7.20
C GLY A 63 16.29 -0.37 7.32
N ILE A 64 14.96 -0.31 7.13
CA ILE A 64 14.16 0.91 7.26
C ILE A 64 13.32 0.82 8.53
N GLU A 65 13.46 1.81 9.39
CA GLU A 65 12.73 2.00 10.63
C GLU A 65 11.59 3.01 10.44
N ILE A 66 10.36 2.60 10.77
CA ILE A 66 9.22 3.53 10.81
C ILE A 66 9.20 4.20 12.17
N VAL A 67 9.58 5.48 12.23
CA VAL A 67 9.68 6.24 13.48
C VAL A 67 8.37 6.93 13.87
N LYS A 68 7.50 7.17 12.90
CA LYS A 68 6.18 7.79 13.12
C LYS A 68 5.18 7.26 12.10
N ASN A 69 3.91 7.23 12.48
CA ASN A 69 2.80 6.91 11.59
C ASN A 69 1.82 8.07 11.62
N SER A 70 1.83 8.87 10.57
CA SER A 70 0.97 10.03 10.42
C SER A 70 -0.23 9.67 9.55
N ASN A 71 -1.40 10.17 9.91
CA ASN A 71 -2.58 10.02 9.07
C ASN A 71 -2.46 10.95 7.85
N LEU A 72 -2.88 10.50 6.68
CA LEU A 72 -3.16 11.36 5.53
C LEU A 72 -4.40 12.19 5.86
N GLU A 73 -4.21 13.50 6.03
CA GLU A 73 -5.31 14.49 6.06
C GLU A 73 -5.85 14.77 4.66
#